data_AF-A0A4Q1JQ00-F1
#
_entry.id   AF-A0A4Q1JQ00-F1
#
_cell.length_a   1.000
_cell.length_b   1.000
_cell.length_c   1.000
_cell.angle_alpha   90.00
_cell.angle_beta   90.00
_cell.angle_gamma   90.00
#
_symmetry.space_group_name_H-M   'P 1'
#
loop_
_entity.id
_entity.type
_entity.pdbx_description
1 polymer ?
#
loop_
_entity_poly.entity_id
_entity_poly.type
_entity_poly.pdbx_seq_one_letter_code
_entity_poly.pdbx_strand_id
1 'polypeptide(L)'
;MFKLISKLKNKGNLWPYFFEFFTVLLSVYLAFLLTEWRENHKEQQETKLAIERLNQEIFQNYREIISFKKDVAQRLHKMQLIEKIIEPNISFNDYIGVFNGFRYVRFSTASWKRIGDSKIGNLMPVDYLDWAHDLYRSNEHLNQHNLIINDLMYSNMNFDPKKCKIAYHIAELYVWQQAVWAIDDVYNYTQFIQKYKQDFEYLLKQDSTVNAYFISRDSLTPDKLKDLLKKEAREINSLRKSEKMDAIRSKIKSLKTQAVQ
;
A
#
# COMPACT_ATOMS: atom_id res chain seq x y z
N MET A 1 1.84 -73.63 -9.50
CA MET A 1 2.54 -72.55 -10.22
C MET A 1 3.16 -72.99 -11.55
N PHE A 2 3.68 -74.23 -11.70
CA PHE A 2 4.27 -74.73 -12.96
C PHE A 2 3.29 -75.15 -14.07
N LYS A 3 2.02 -75.40 -13.77
CA LYS A 3 0.99 -75.76 -14.78
C LYS A 3 0.43 -74.57 -15.58
N LEU A 4 0.67 -73.32 -15.15
CA LEU A 4 0.32 -72.13 -15.94
C LEU A 4 1.32 -71.88 -17.08
N ILE A 5 2.59 -72.23 -16.86
CA ILE A 5 3.68 -72.01 -17.82
C ILE A 5 3.63 -73.04 -18.96
N SER A 6 3.17 -74.27 -18.69
CA SER A 6 3.09 -75.30 -19.75
C SER A 6 1.94 -75.11 -20.74
N LYS A 7 0.93 -74.27 -20.42
CA LYS A 7 -0.18 -73.93 -21.33
C LYS A 7 0.16 -72.81 -22.33
N LEU A 8 1.24 -72.05 -22.11
CA LEU A 8 1.70 -71.02 -23.04
C LEU A 8 2.51 -71.57 -24.22
N LYS A 9 2.80 -72.88 -24.22
CA LYS A 9 3.68 -73.53 -25.19
C LYS A 9 2.97 -74.10 -26.43
N ASN A 10 1.64 -74.11 -26.46
CA ASN A 10 0.85 -74.61 -27.59
C ASN A 10 0.01 -73.47 -28.18
N LYS A 11 0.51 -72.89 -29.29
CA LYS A 11 -0.17 -72.00 -30.26
C LYS A 11 -1.30 -71.12 -29.69
N GLY A 12 -0.91 -69.97 -29.16
CA GLY A 12 -1.78 -68.81 -29.02
C GLY A 12 -0.88 -67.59 -28.97
N ASN A 13 -1.00 -66.69 -29.95
CA ASN A 13 -0.22 -65.47 -30.01
C ASN A 13 -0.38 -64.76 -28.65
N LEU A 14 0.68 -64.62 -27.86
CA LEU A 14 0.67 -63.91 -26.56
C LEU A 14 0.56 -62.39 -26.74
N TRP A 15 0.74 -61.95 -27.99
CA TRP A 15 0.68 -60.59 -28.45
C TRP A 15 -0.57 -59.79 -28.02
N PRO A 16 -1.80 -60.36 -28.05
CA PRO A 16 -3.00 -59.66 -27.57
C PRO A 16 -2.92 -59.30 -26.09
N TYR A 17 -2.44 -60.21 -25.24
CA TYR A 17 -2.30 -59.96 -23.79
C TYR A 17 -1.22 -58.90 -23.50
N PHE A 18 -0.13 -58.90 -24.26
CA PHE A 18 0.91 -57.86 -24.15
C PHE A 18 0.38 -56.50 -24.59
N PHE A 19 -0.40 -56.45 -25.68
CA PHE A 19 -1.08 -55.25 -26.14
C PHE A 19 -2.09 -54.75 -25.12
N GLU A 20 -2.92 -55.62 -24.54
CA GLU A 20 -3.86 -55.26 -23.47
C GLU A 20 -3.14 -54.67 -22.26
N PHE A 21 -2.07 -55.33 -21.78
CA PHE A 21 -1.27 -54.83 -20.67
C PHE A 21 -0.65 -53.46 -20.97
N PHE A 22 -0.05 -53.28 -22.16
CA PHE A 22 0.51 -52.00 -22.59
C PHE A 22 -0.57 -50.92 -22.71
N THR A 23 -1.75 -51.26 -23.23
CA THR A 23 -2.87 -50.32 -23.38
C THR A 23 -3.39 -49.85 -22.02
N VAL A 24 -3.47 -50.76 -21.03
CA VAL A 24 -3.83 -50.40 -19.64
C VAL A 24 -2.77 -49.50 -19.02
N LEU A 25 -1.48 -49.85 -19.15
CA LEU A 25 -0.37 -49.03 -18.65
C LEU A 25 -0.35 -47.63 -19.29
N LEU A 26 -0.51 -47.56 -20.61
CA LEU A 26 -0.57 -46.31 -21.35
C LEU A 26 -1.77 -45.46 -20.92
N SER A 27 -2.92 -46.09 -20.68
CA SER A 27 -4.13 -45.41 -20.22
C SER A 27 -3.96 -44.83 -18.81
N VAL A 28 -3.35 -45.59 -17.90
CA VAL A 28 -3.00 -45.11 -16.54
C VAL A 28 -1.99 -43.96 -16.61
N TYR A 29 -0.95 -44.09 -17.43
CA TYR A 29 0.06 -43.03 -17.62
C TYR A 29 -0.54 -41.76 -18.23
N LEU A 30 -1.37 -41.88 -19.28
CA LEU A 30 -2.10 -40.77 -19.88
C LEU A 30 -3.06 -40.11 -18.87
N ALA A 31 -3.72 -40.89 -18.02
CA ALA A 31 -4.57 -40.35 -16.97
C ALA A 31 -3.79 -39.52 -15.95
N PHE A 32 -2.59 -39.97 -15.54
CA PHE A 32 -1.70 -39.17 -14.69
C PHE A 32 -1.27 -37.87 -15.38
N LEU A 33 -0.79 -37.95 -16.63
CA LEU A 33 -0.38 -36.76 -17.39
C LEU A 33 -1.52 -35.75 -17.58
N LEU A 34 -2.72 -36.22 -17.90
CA LEU A 34 -3.90 -35.37 -18.06
C LEU A 34 -4.30 -34.71 -16.73
N THR A 35 -4.16 -35.43 -15.62
CA THR A 35 -4.46 -34.90 -14.28
C THR A 35 -3.47 -33.81 -13.90
N GLU A 36 -2.17 -34.08 -14.04
CA GLU A 36 -1.11 -33.12 -13.74
C GLU A 36 -1.20 -31.88 -14.65
N TRP A 37 -1.47 -32.07 -15.95
CA TRP A 37 -1.68 -30.97 -16.88
C TRP A 37 -2.89 -30.10 -16.48
N ARG A 38 -3.99 -30.71 -16.06
CA ARG A 38 -5.20 -30.01 -15.60
C ARG A 38 -4.95 -29.25 -14.30
N GLU A 39 -4.25 -29.85 -13.36
CA GLU A 39 -3.89 -29.23 -12.08
C GLU A 39 -2.98 -28.02 -12.31
N ASN A 40 -1.92 -28.17 -13.11
CA ASN A 40 -1.02 -27.07 -13.49
C ASN A 40 -1.77 -25.92 -14.18
N HIS A 41 -2.68 -26.22 -15.12
CA HIS A 41 -3.50 -25.18 -15.76
C HIS A 41 -4.40 -24.44 -14.78
N LYS A 42 -5.00 -25.17 -13.83
CA LYS A 42 -5.85 -24.58 -12.80
C LYS A 42 -5.04 -23.67 -11.87
N GLU A 43 -3.87 -24.13 -11.42
CA GLU A 43 -2.98 -23.35 -10.56
C GLU A 43 -2.49 -22.06 -11.26
N GLN A 44 -2.14 -22.14 -12.54
CA GLN A 44 -1.77 -20.96 -13.33
C GLN A 44 -2.91 -19.95 -13.45
N GLN A 45 -4.15 -20.43 -13.69
CA GLN A 45 -5.33 -19.56 -13.75
C GLN A 45 -5.62 -18.90 -12.40
N GLU A 46 -5.56 -19.67 -11.31
CA GLU A 46 -5.77 -19.14 -9.96
C GLU A 46 -4.70 -18.11 -9.58
N THR A 47 -3.45 -18.36 -9.93
CA THR A 47 -2.32 -17.43 -9.71
C THR A 47 -2.52 -16.14 -10.50
N LYS A 48 -2.92 -16.24 -11.78
CA LYS A 48 -3.23 -15.06 -12.60
C LYS A 48 -4.36 -14.22 -11.99
N LEU A 49 -5.45 -14.87 -11.59
CA LEU A 49 -6.59 -14.18 -10.95
C LEU A 49 -6.19 -13.55 -9.61
N ALA A 50 -5.30 -14.19 -8.85
CA ALA A 50 -4.78 -13.63 -7.60
C ALA A 50 -3.94 -12.37 -7.85
N ILE A 51 -3.05 -12.39 -8.85
CA ILE A 51 -2.28 -11.21 -9.29
C ILE A 51 -3.22 -10.09 -9.74
N GLU A 52 -4.24 -10.38 -10.56
CA GLU A 52 -5.21 -9.37 -11.01
C GLU A 52 -5.95 -8.72 -9.84
N ARG A 53 -6.42 -9.50 -8.87
CA ARG A 53 -7.07 -8.98 -7.65
C ARG A 53 -6.13 -8.19 -6.76
N LEU A 54 -4.86 -8.59 -6.71
CA LEU A 54 -3.85 -7.87 -5.96
C LEU A 54 -3.51 -6.53 -6.63
N ASN A 55 -3.40 -6.50 -7.97
CA ASN A 55 -3.21 -5.27 -8.74
C ASN A 55 -4.39 -4.30 -8.56
N GLN A 56 -5.63 -4.80 -8.54
CA GLN A 56 -6.81 -3.97 -8.24
C GLN A 56 -6.72 -3.35 -6.84
N GLU A 57 -6.31 -4.13 -5.84
CA GLU A 57 -6.13 -3.65 -4.46
C GLU A 57 -4.99 -2.62 -4.37
N ILE A 58 -3.84 -2.88 -4.98
CA ILE A 58 -2.69 -1.97 -5.05
C ILE A 58 -3.11 -0.66 -5.74
N PHE A 59 -3.84 -0.73 -6.84
CA PHE A 59 -4.32 0.44 -7.56
C PHE A 59 -5.32 1.27 -6.73
N GLN A 60 -6.24 0.60 -6.02
CA GLN A 60 -7.16 1.26 -5.11
C GLN A 60 -6.42 1.97 -3.98
N ASN A 61 -5.41 1.32 -3.39
CA ASN A 61 -4.57 1.91 -2.35
C ASN A 61 -3.73 3.09 -2.90
N TYR A 62 -3.26 3.00 -4.15
CA TYR A 62 -2.55 4.09 -4.82
C TYR A 62 -3.44 5.34 -4.99
N ARG A 63 -4.69 5.14 -5.41
CA ARG A 63 -5.68 6.22 -5.49
C ARG A 63 -5.94 6.85 -4.13
N GLU A 64 -6.08 6.02 -3.11
CA GLU A 64 -6.32 6.46 -1.73
C GLU A 64 -5.15 7.31 -1.21
N ILE A 65 -3.89 6.91 -1.45
CA ILE A 65 -2.72 7.69 -1.01
C ILE A 65 -2.58 9.01 -1.78
N ILE A 66 -2.90 9.05 -3.08
CA ILE A 66 -2.93 10.32 -3.84
C ILE A 66 -3.98 11.28 -3.24
N SER A 67 -5.17 10.77 -2.95
CA SER A 67 -6.22 11.57 -2.30
C SER A 67 -5.77 12.03 -0.92
N PHE A 68 -5.21 11.14 -0.11
CA PHE A 68 -4.73 11.45 1.23
C PHE A 68 -3.64 12.53 1.20
N LYS A 69 -2.66 12.43 0.29
CA LYS A 69 -1.61 13.44 0.09
C LYS A 69 -2.21 14.83 -0.17
N LYS A 70 -3.22 14.91 -1.04
CA LYS A 70 -3.92 16.17 -1.35
C LYS A 70 -4.63 16.74 -0.12
N ASP A 71 -5.34 15.90 0.62
CA ASP A 71 -6.07 16.30 1.83
C ASP A 71 -5.12 16.78 2.92
N VAL A 72 -3.99 16.09 3.12
CA VAL A 72 -2.96 16.47 4.10
C VAL A 72 -2.34 17.83 3.74
N ALA A 73 -2.02 18.08 2.47
CA ALA A 73 -1.50 19.36 2.04
C ALA A 73 -2.50 20.51 2.28
N GLN A 74 -3.79 20.28 1.99
CA GLN A 74 -4.84 21.26 2.26
C GLN A 74 -5.04 21.49 3.76
N ARG A 75 -5.04 20.41 4.56
CA ARG A 75 -5.13 20.48 6.02
C ARG A 75 -4.00 21.33 6.60
N LEU A 76 -2.78 21.05 6.17
CA LEU A 76 -1.60 21.78 6.62
C LEU A 76 -1.72 23.28 6.32
N HIS A 77 -2.13 23.63 5.09
CA HIS A 77 -2.35 25.02 4.72
C HIS A 77 -3.40 25.70 5.62
N LYS A 78 -4.53 25.02 5.88
CA LYS A 78 -5.57 25.53 6.77
C LYS A 78 -5.10 25.68 8.21
N MET A 79 -4.32 24.73 8.74
CA MET A 79 -3.75 24.81 10.08
C MET A 79 -2.88 26.06 10.25
N GLN A 80 -2.03 26.36 9.27
CA GLN A 80 -1.19 27.56 9.28
C GLN A 80 -1.99 28.88 9.27
N LEU A 81 -3.20 28.88 8.70
CA LEU A 81 -4.11 30.02 8.79
C LEU A 81 -4.69 30.15 10.20
N ILE A 82 -5.01 29.02 10.84
CA ILE A 82 -5.58 28.96 12.20
C ILE A 82 -4.61 29.50 13.24
N GLU A 83 -3.31 29.25 13.11
CA GLU A 83 -2.30 29.73 14.08
C GLU A 83 -2.42 31.23 14.40
N LYS A 84 -2.77 32.03 13.38
CA LYS A 84 -2.92 33.49 13.50
C LYS A 84 -4.12 33.92 14.34
N ILE A 85 -5.07 33.02 14.55
CA ILE A 85 -6.37 33.28 15.20
C ILE A 85 -6.61 32.38 16.43
N ILE A 86 -5.58 31.70 16.93
CA ILE A 86 -5.70 30.90 18.17
C ILE A 86 -5.85 31.83 19.38
N GLU A 87 -6.98 31.69 20.05
CA GLU A 87 -7.31 32.43 21.26
C GLU A 87 -7.03 31.58 22.52
N PRO A 88 -6.53 32.19 23.62
CA PRO A 88 -6.10 31.46 24.81
C PRO A 88 -7.24 30.83 25.64
N ASN A 89 -8.50 31.18 25.35
CA ASN A 89 -9.71 30.72 26.01
C ASN A 89 -10.51 29.68 25.19
N ILE A 90 -10.04 29.34 23.98
CA ILE A 90 -10.68 28.35 23.11
C ILE A 90 -9.85 27.06 23.13
N SER A 91 -10.52 25.90 23.13
CA SER A 91 -9.83 24.61 23.12
C SER A 91 -9.35 24.28 21.70
N PHE A 92 -8.29 23.46 21.56
CA PHE A 92 -7.81 23.10 20.23
C PHE A 92 -8.85 22.32 19.42
N ASN A 93 -9.69 21.54 20.12
CA ASN A 93 -10.75 20.74 19.51
C ASN A 93 -11.75 21.60 18.69
N ASP A 94 -12.02 22.83 19.14
CA ASP A 94 -12.94 23.74 18.44
C ASP A 94 -12.42 24.17 17.06
N TYR A 95 -11.10 24.11 16.86
CA TYR A 95 -10.46 24.42 15.58
C TYR A 95 -10.37 23.22 14.62
N ILE A 96 -10.65 21.99 15.09
CA ILE A 96 -10.49 20.76 14.27
C ILE A 96 -11.38 20.79 13.03
N GLY A 97 -12.62 21.26 13.16
CA GLY A 97 -13.56 21.39 12.04
C GLY A 97 -13.07 22.33 10.94
N VAL A 98 -12.27 23.34 11.29
CA VAL A 98 -11.77 24.36 10.34
C VAL A 98 -10.79 23.75 9.33
N PHE A 99 -9.96 22.80 9.76
CA PHE A 99 -8.99 22.10 8.90
C PHE A 99 -9.48 20.74 8.37
N ASN A 100 -10.78 20.48 8.41
CA ASN A 100 -11.43 19.24 7.98
C ASN A 100 -11.04 17.99 8.82
N GLY A 101 -10.57 18.19 10.06
CA GLY A 101 -10.19 17.11 10.97
C GLY A 101 -9.11 16.17 10.46
N PHE A 102 -8.83 15.12 11.23
CA PHE A 102 -7.88 14.07 10.87
C PHE A 102 -8.62 12.91 10.18
N ARG A 103 -8.17 12.55 8.98
CA ARG A 103 -8.75 11.46 8.17
C ARG A 103 -7.90 10.20 8.32
N TYR A 104 -8.55 9.07 8.53
CA TYR A 104 -7.91 7.76 8.39
C TYR A 104 -7.71 7.40 6.93
N VAL A 105 -6.57 6.78 6.63
CA VAL A 105 -6.32 6.18 5.33
C VAL A 105 -6.94 4.79 5.32
N ARG A 106 -7.74 4.48 4.30
CA ARG A 106 -8.43 3.18 4.21
C ARG A 106 -7.76 2.29 3.18
N PHE A 107 -6.74 1.57 3.63
CA PHE A 107 -6.08 0.57 2.79
C PHE A 107 -6.82 -0.76 2.84
N SER A 108 -7.00 -1.38 1.67
CA SER A 108 -7.39 -2.78 1.59
C SER A 108 -6.17 -3.67 1.67
N THR A 109 -6.29 -4.78 2.40
CA THR A 109 -5.28 -5.84 2.56
C THR A 109 -5.87 -7.23 2.31
N ALA A 110 -7.08 -7.29 1.77
CA ALA A 110 -7.84 -8.53 1.64
C ALA A 110 -7.19 -9.49 0.63
N SER A 111 -6.78 -8.98 -0.53
CA SER A 111 -6.09 -9.77 -1.55
C SER A 111 -4.72 -10.22 -1.04
N TRP A 112 -3.98 -9.32 -0.39
CA TRP A 112 -2.67 -9.63 0.20
C TRP A 112 -2.74 -10.74 1.25
N LYS A 113 -3.65 -10.64 2.22
CA LYS A 113 -3.83 -11.67 3.26
C LYS A 113 -4.21 -13.02 2.67
N ARG A 114 -5.14 -13.04 1.71
CA ARG A 114 -5.55 -14.28 1.02
C ARG A 114 -4.38 -14.97 0.31
N ILE A 115 -3.48 -14.19 -0.30
CA ILE A 115 -2.29 -14.74 -0.95
C ILE A 115 -1.37 -15.36 0.09
N GLY A 116 -1.08 -14.65 1.19
CA GLY A 116 -0.22 -15.13 2.28
C GLY A 116 -0.72 -16.40 2.98
N ASP A 117 -2.04 -16.56 3.08
CA ASP A 117 -2.67 -17.74 3.70
C ASP A 117 -2.81 -18.93 2.73
N SER A 118 -2.39 -18.80 1.47
CA SER A 118 -2.61 -19.77 0.41
C SER A 118 -1.32 -20.30 -0.21
N LYS A 119 -1.39 -21.46 -0.85
CA LYS A 119 -0.29 -22.00 -1.67
C LYS A 119 0.00 -21.15 -2.92
N ILE A 120 -0.93 -20.27 -3.32
CA ILE A 120 -0.82 -19.44 -4.52
C ILE A 120 0.35 -18.46 -4.40
N GLY A 121 0.63 -17.95 -3.19
CA GLY A 121 1.79 -17.07 -2.98
C GLY A 121 3.11 -17.71 -3.43
N ASN A 122 3.28 -19.02 -3.25
CA ASN A 122 4.50 -19.72 -3.67
C ASN A 122 4.65 -19.85 -5.19
N LEU A 123 3.57 -19.64 -5.94
CA LEU A 123 3.55 -19.72 -7.41
C LEU A 123 3.74 -18.34 -8.06
N MET A 124 3.69 -17.27 -7.28
CA MET A 124 3.86 -15.90 -7.77
C MET A 124 5.36 -15.54 -7.91
N PRO A 125 5.72 -14.62 -8.82
CA PRO A 125 7.09 -14.14 -8.93
C PRO A 125 7.57 -13.50 -7.61
N VAL A 126 8.70 -13.96 -7.09
CA VAL A 126 9.27 -13.48 -5.81
C VAL A 126 9.50 -11.96 -5.84
N ASP A 127 10.13 -11.46 -6.91
CA ASP A 127 10.35 -10.02 -7.09
C ASP A 127 9.06 -9.19 -7.02
N TYR A 128 7.94 -9.72 -7.52
CA TYR A 128 6.66 -9.02 -7.45
C TYR A 128 6.13 -9.00 -6.02
N LEU A 129 6.24 -10.13 -5.31
CA LEU A 129 5.80 -10.24 -3.91
C LEU A 129 6.62 -9.35 -2.98
N ASP A 130 7.94 -9.26 -3.17
CA ASP A 130 8.81 -8.41 -2.36
C ASP A 130 8.44 -6.94 -2.50
N TRP A 131 8.26 -6.48 -3.74
CA TRP A 131 7.82 -5.12 -4.04
C TRP A 131 6.41 -4.83 -3.49
N ALA A 132 5.50 -5.80 -3.57
CA ALA A 132 4.17 -5.65 -2.99
C ALA A 132 4.24 -5.57 -1.46
N HIS A 133 5.03 -6.45 -0.84
CA HIS A 133 5.25 -6.48 0.60
C HIS A 133 5.72 -5.12 1.14
N ASP A 134 6.66 -4.48 0.46
CA ASP A 134 7.14 -3.15 0.84
C ASP A 134 6.02 -2.10 0.84
N LEU A 135 5.11 -2.12 -0.15
CA LEU A 135 3.93 -1.25 -0.16
C LEU A 135 3.01 -1.53 1.05
N TYR A 136 2.73 -2.80 1.33
CA TYR A 136 1.88 -3.19 2.46
C TYR A 136 2.49 -2.84 3.81
N ARG A 137 3.81 -2.98 3.96
CA ARG A 137 4.53 -2.56 5.18
C ARG A 137 4.43 -1.05 5.39
N SER A 138 4.54 -0.27 4.32
CA SER A 138 4.39 1.18 4.39
C SER A 138 2.95 1.59 4.75
N ASN A 139 1.96 0.93 4.15
CA ASN A 139 0.54 1.15 4.47
C ASN A 139 0.22 0.88 5.95
N GLU A 140 0.75 -0.22 6.49
CA GLU A 140 0.58 -0.57 7.90
C GLU A 140 1.20 0.51 8.81
N HIS A 141 2.43 0.94 8.50
CA HIS A 141 3.10 2.02 9.22
C HIS A 141 2.27 3.32 9.20
N LEU A 142 1.79 3.75 8.02
CA LEU A 142 0.96 4.95 7.90
C LEU A 142 -0.37 4.83 8.68
N ASN A 143 -1.01 3.65 8.63
CA ASN A 143 -2.27 3.41 9.33
C ASN A 143 -2.08 3.43 10.86
N GLN A 144 -1.04 2.76 11.37
CA GLN A 144 -0.72 2.74 12.81
C GLN A 144 -0.46 4.14 13.36
N HIS A 145 0.35 4.94 12.65
CA HIS A 145 0.61 6.32 13.08
C HIS A 145 -0.65 7.20 13.03
N ASN A 146 -1.51 7.02 12.02
CA ASN A 146 -2.78 7.74 11.94
C ASN A 146 -3.73 7.41 13.09
N LEU A 147 -3.75 6.15 13.56
CA LEU A 147 -4.52 5.75 14.74
C LEU A 147 -4.02 6.44 16.00
N ILE A 148 -2.72 6.32 16.30
CA ILE A 148 -2.11 6.93 17.49
C ILE A 148 -2.41 8.43 17.57
N ILE A 149 -2.47 9.11 16.43
CA ILE A 149 -2.62 10.56 16.44
C ILE A 149 -4.05 11.02 16.40
N ASN A 150 -4.97 10.26 15.80
CA ASN A 150 -6.36 10.51 16.12
C ASN A 150 -6.61 10.37 17.63
N ASP A 151 -6.09 9.32 18.27
CA ASP A 151 -6.24 9.13 19.72
C ASP A 151 -5.63 10.29 20.50
N LEU A 152 -4.43 10.74 20.12
CA LEU A 152 -3.79 11.90 20.75
C LEU A 152 -4.59 13.19 20.53
N MET A 153 -5.07 13.43 19.31
CA MET A 153 -5.75 14.66 18.90
C MET A 153 -7.13 14.81 19.53
N TYR A 154 -7.81 13.71 19.78
CA TYR A 154 -9.10 13.67 20.48
C TYR A 154 -8.98 13.31 21.96
N SER A 155 -7.77 13.33 22.53
CA SER A 155 -7.57 13.12 23.96
C SER A 155 -7.93 14.35 24.79
N ASN A 156 -8.25 14.13 26.07
CA ASN A 156 -8.57 15.19 27.05
C ASN A 156 -7.51 16.31 27.14
N MET A 157 -6.26 16.04 26.76
CA MET A 157 -5.18 17.03 26.74
C MET A 157 -5.47 18.21 25.79
N ASN A 158 -6.25 17.98 24.73
CA ASN A 158 -6.56 19.01 23.72
C ASN A 158 -7.86 19.76 24.00
N PHE A 159 -8.58 19.38 25.06
CA PHE A 159 -9.76 20.08 25.56
C PHE A 159 -9.42 21.17 26.60
N ASP A 160 -8.16 21.23 27.07
CA ASP A 160 -7.68 22.29 27.96
C ASP A 160 -7.28 23.54 27.16
N PRO A 161 -8.01 24.67 27.29
CA PRO A 161 -7.70 25.91 26.57
C PRO A 161 -6.28 26.42 26.85
N LYS A 162 -5.76 26.18 28.07
CA LYS A 162 -4.40 26.60 28.45
C LYS A 162 -3.32 25.88 27.64
N LYS A 163 -3.65 24.72 27.06
CA LYS A 163 -2.75 23.89 26.25
C LYS A 163 -3.01 24.01 24.74
N CYS A 164 -3.97 24.84 24.31
CA CYS A 164 -4.40 24.93 22.91
C CYS A 164 -3.24 25.16 21.93
N LYS A 165 -2.32 26.09 22.23
CA LYS A 165 -1.15 26.36 21.36
C LYS A 165 -0.19 25.17 21.28
N ILE A 166 0.02 24.46 22.38
CA ILE A 166 0.88 23.27 22.40
C ILE A 166 0.23 22.16 21.57
N ALA A 167 -1.07 21.92 21.78
CA ALA A 167 -1.85 20.97 21.00
C ALA A 167 -1.80 21.27 19.49
N TYR A 168 -2.00 22.54 19.11
CA TYR A 168 -1.86 23.00 17.73
C TYR A 168 -0.47 22.67 17.15
N HIS A 169 0.61 22.99 17.85
CA HIS A 169 1.95 22.74 17.32
C HIS A 169 2.26 21.25 17.18
N ILE A 170 1.79 20.41 18.11
CA ILE A 170 1.93 18.95 18.01
C ILE A 170 1.14 18.43 16.80
N ALA A 171 -0.11 18.89 16.67
CA ALA A 171 -0.98 18.56 15.55
C ALA A 171 -0.34 18.94 14.20
N GLU A 172 0.18 20.17 14.12
CA GLU A 172 0.81 20.69 12.90
C GLU A 172 2.02 19.83 12.54
N LEU A 173 2.93 19.57 13.49
CA LEU A 173 4.10 18.71 13.30
C LEU A 173 3.74 17.32 12.80
N TYR A 174 2.57 16.81 13.19
CA TYR A 174 2.13 15.54 12.66
C TYR A 174 1.62 15.63 11.23
N VAL A 175 0.77 16.61 10.91
CA VAL A 175 0.29 16.80 9.55
C VAL A 175 1.47 17.03 8.59
N TRP A 176 2.51 17.72 9.05
CA TRP A 176 3.81 17.78 8.41
C TRP A 176 4.40 16.41 8.09
N GLN A 177 4.48 15.54 9.09
CA GLN A 177 5.02 14.19 8.94
C GLN A 177 4.16 13.31 8.01
N GLN A 178 2.84 13.40 8.10
CA GLN A 178 1.91 12.75 7.19
C GLN A 178 2.16 13.17 5.74
N ALA A 179 2.47 14.45 5.50
CA ALA A 179 2.72 14.95 4.16
C ALA A 179 3.97 14.31 3.55
N VAL A 180 5.03 14.17 4.37
CA VAL A 180 6.28 13.51 3.98
C VAL A 180 6.03 12.03 3.68
N TRP A 181 5.36 11.31 4.59
CA TRP A 181 5.06 9.89 4.36
C TRP A 181 4.17 9.68 3.13
N ALA A 182 3.16 10.50 2.92
CA ALA A 182 2.30 10.40 1.74
C ALA A 182 3.07 10.65 0.44
N ILE A 183 4.09 11.51 0.46
CA ILE A 183 5.01 11.70 -0.66
C ILE A 183 5.84 10.44 -0.93
N ASP A 184 6.43 9.87 0.12
CA ASP A 184 7.26 8.66 0.03
C ASP A 184 6.43 7.44 -0.42
N ASP A 185 5.21 7.29 0.09
CA ASP A 185 4.31 6.21 -0.33
C ASP A 185 3.92 6.37 -1.80
N VAL A 186 3.55 7.59 -2.23
CA VAL A 186 3.25 7.84 -3.64
C VAL A 186 4.45 7.55 -4.54
N TYR A 187 5.68 7.84 -4.09
CA TYR A 187 6.90 7.43 -4.80
C TYR A 187 6.94 5.91 -5.00
N ASN A 188 6.82 5.15 -3.91
CA ASN A 188 6.92 3.70 -3.92
C ASN A 188 5.85 3.06 -4.82
N TYR A 189 4.60 3.53 -4.71
CA TYR A 189 3.51 3.09 -5.58
C TYR A 189 3.76 3.43 -7.06
N THR A 190 4.28 4.62 -7.36
CA THR A 190 4.59 5.02 -8.74
C THR A 190 5.65 4.11 -9.32
N GLN A 191 6.72 3.82 -8.58
CA GLN A 191 7.79 2.91 -9.00
C GLN A 191 7.27 1.49 -9.22
N PHE A 192 6.42 0.98 -8.33
CA PHE A 192 5.78 -0.32 -8.48
C PHE A 192 4.98 -0.39 -9.79
N ILE A 193 4.10 0.58 -10.02
CA ILE A 193 3.23 0.61 -11.21
C ILE A 193 4.07 0.83 -12.48
N GLN A 194 5.15 1.62 -12.44
CA GLN A 194 6.08 1.75 -13.58
C GLN A 194 6.74 0.41 -13.92
N LYS A 195 7.20 -0.34 -12.91
CA LYS A 195 7.86 -1.63 -13.09
C LYS A 195 6.92 -2.68 -13.68
N TYR A 196 5.66 -2.70 -13.24
CA TYR A 196 4.65 -3.67 -13.67
C TYR A 196 3.57 -3.06 -14.59
N LYS A 197 3.94 -2.03 -15.37
CA LYS A 197 2.98 -1.17 -16.10
C LYS A 197 1.95 -1.92 -16.92
N GLN A 198 2.37 -2.98 -17.62
CA GLN A 198 1.51 -3.80 -18.46
C GLN A 198 0.31 -4.36 -17.67
N ASP A 199 0.52 -4.74 -16.41
CA ASP A 199 -0.51 -5.29 -15.55
C ASP A 199 -1.51 -4.25 -15.04
N PHE A 200 -1.15 -2.96 -15.10
CA PHE A 200 -1.96 -1.82 -14.64
C PHE A 200 -2.59 -1.01 -15.77
N GLU A 201 -2.25 -1.24 -17.04
CA GLU A 201 -2.73 -0.41 -18.16
C GLU A 201 -4.26 -0.29 -18.20
N TYR A 202 -4.97 -1.40 -17.98
CA TYR A 202 -6.42 -1.39 -17.97
C TYR A 202 -6.98 -0.56 -16.81
N LEU A 203 -6.41 -0.70 -15.61
CA LEU A 203 -6.83 0.03 -14.41
C LEU A 203 -6.55 1.54 -14.54
N LEU A 204 -5.39 1.89 -15.10
CA LEU A 204 -5.05 3.28 -15.42
C LEU A 204 -6.04 3.88 -16.43
N LYS A 205 -6.45 3.15 -17.47
CA LYS A 205 -7.46 3.64 -18.43
C LYS A 205 -8.83 3.88 -17.80
N GLN A 206 -9.18 3.17 -16.72
CA GLN A 206 -10.47 3.31 -16.03
C GLN A 206 -10.55 4.56 -15.13
N ASP A 207 -9.45 5.06 -14.59
CA ASP A 207 -9.43 6.22 -13.69
C ASP A 207 -8.59 7.36 -14.29
N SER A 208 -9.26 8.30 -14.97
CA SER A 208 -8.60 9.42 -15.66
C SER A 208 -7.79 10.32 -14.72
N THR A 209 -8.16 10.40 -13.45
CA THR A 209 -7.47 11.26 -12.46
C THR A 209 -6.15 10.61 -12.04
N VAL A 210 -6.20 9.34 -11.66
CA VAL A 210 -4.99 8.57 -11.30
C VAL A 210 -4.09 8.42 -12.51
N ASN A 211 -4.66 8.21 -13.70
CA ASN A 211 -3.89 8.11 -14.93
C ASN A 211 -3.16 9.42 -15.28
N ALA A 212 -3.84 10.56 -15.22
CA ALA A 212 -3.19 11.85 -15.45
C ALA A 212 -2.05 12.10 -14.43
N TYR A 213 -2.29 11.74 -13.17
CA TYR A 213 -1.27 11.82 -12.12
C TYR A 213 -0.07 10.91 -12.43
N PHE A 214 -0.32 9.67 -12.84
CA PHE A 214 0.70 8.69 -13.22
C PHE A 214 1.47 9.14 -14.45
N ILE A 215 0.81 9.51 -15.56
CA ILE A 215 1.44 9.96 -16.81
C ILE A 215 2.40 11.13 -16.57
N SER A 216 2.04 12.08 -15.70
CA SER A 216 2.92 13.20 -15.35
C SER A 216 4.24 12.80 -14.67
N ARG A 217 4.33 11.54 -14.20
CA ARG A 217 5.44 10.97 -13.44
C ARG A 217 6.07 9.74 -14.11
N ASP A 218 5.35 9.08 -15.01
CA ASP A 218 5.73 7.84 -15.69
C ASP A 218 6.99 8.01 -16.55
N SER A 219 7.17 9.19 -17.15
CA SER A 219 8.36 9.52 -17.96
C SER A 219 9.59 9.90 -17.13
N LEU A 220 9.47 10.01 -15.80
CA LEU A 220 10.56 10.38 -14.92
C LEU A 220 11.37 9.15 -14.53
N THR A 221 12.70 9.28 -14.58
CA THR A 221 13.60 8.30 -13.97
C THR A 221 13.39 8.27 -12.46
N PRO A 222 13.75 7.16 -11.77
CA PRO A 222 13.61 7.07 -10.31
C PRO A 222 14.26 8.25 -9.58
N ASP A 223 15.42 8.72 -10.04
CA ASP A 223 16.12 9.89 -9.47
C ASP A 223 15.37 11.20 -9.68
N LYS A 224 14.86 11.44 -10.90
CA LYS A 224 14.07 12.65 -11.20
C LYS A 224 12.75 12.67 -10.45
N LEU A 225 12.10 11.51 -10.31
CA LEU A 225 10.89 11.37 -9.52
C LEU A 225 11.17 11.65 -8.04
N LYS A 226 12.25 11.07 -7.50
CA LYS A 226 12.70 11.34 -6.13
C LYS A 226 13.03 12.81 -5.91
N ASP A 227 13.65 13.48 -6.87
CA ASP A 227 13.97 14.90 -6.78
C ASP A 227 12.74 15.80 -6.87
N LEU A 228 11.77 15.47 -7.73
CA LEU A 228 10.47 16.16 -7.80
C LEU A 228 9.77 16.07 -6.44
N LEU A 229 9.69 14.87 -5.87
CA LEU A 229 9.04 14.62 -4.60
C LEU A 229 9.80 15.25 -3.42
N LYS A 230 11.13 15.30 -3.46
CA LYS A 230 11.93 16.09 -2.53
C LYS A 230 11.66 17.59 -2.66
N LYS A 231 11.43 18.11 -3.87
CA LYS A 231 11.02 19.52 -4.07
C LYS A 231 9.66 19.77 -3.44
N GLU A 232 8.68 18.91 -3.68
CA GLU A 232 7.37 18.98 -3.01
C GLU A 232 7.54 18.94 -1.48
N ALA A 233 8.36 18.03 -0.94
CA ALA A 233 8.66 17.97 0.49
C ALA A 233 9.39 19.22 1.01
N ARG A 234 10.23 19.87 0.20
CA ARG A 234 10.90 21.13 0.52
C ARG A 234 9.96 22.33 0.47
N GLU A 235 9.05 22.38 -0.50
CA GLU A 235 7.99 23.39 -0.59
C GLU A 235 7.04 23.30 0.58
N ILE A 236 6.73 22.08 1.00
CA ILE A 236 6.07 21.85 2.27
C ILE A 236 7.06 22.44 3.31
N ASN A 237 8.26 21.92 3.53
CA ASN A 237 9.14 22.41 4.63
C ASN A 237 9.44 23.92 4.66
N SER A 238 9.42 24.64 3.53
CA SER A 238 9.58 26.09 3.48
C SER A 238 8.39 26.82 4.10
N LEU A 239 7.17 26.29 3.99
CA LEU A 239 5.99 26.80 4.71
C LEU A 239 6.21 26.73 6.23
N ARG A 240 6.86 25.68 6.74
CA ARG A 240 7.22 25.54 8.16
C ARG A 240 8.26 26.57 8.63
N LYS A 241 9.18 26.96 7.75
CA LYS A 241 10.31 27.87 8.06
C LYS A 241 9.99 29.36 7.80
N SER A 242 8.72 29.71 7.58
CA SER A 242 8.37 31.13 7.43
C SER A 242 8.78 31.93 8.69
N GLU A 243 9.24 33.18 8.52
CA GLU A 243 9.77 34.06 9.59
C GLU A 243 8.87 34.14 10.84
N LYS A 244 7.56 33.90 10.67
CA LYS A 244 6.59 33.85 11.77
C LYS A 244 6.86 32.71 12.76
N MET A 245 7.32 31.54 12.31
CA MET A 245 7.54 30.37 13.17
C MET A 245 8.77 30.49 14.06
N ASP A 246 9.86 31.07 13.55
CA ASP A 246 11.07 31.31 14.35
C ASP A 246 10.85 32.43 15.37
N ALA A 247 10.07 33.46 15.02
CA ALA A 247 9.62 34.49 15.97
C ALA A 247 8.73 33.89 17.09
N ILE A 248 7.85 32.95 16.76
CA ILE A 248 6.99 32.26 17.74
C ILE A 248 7.82 31.34 18.65
N ARG A 249 8.78 30.58 18.13
CA ARG A 249 9.70 29.77 18.94
C ARG A 249 10.53 30.63 19.90
N SER A 250 11.05 31.76 19.43
CA SER A 250 11.78 32.72 20.25
C SER A 250 10.89 33.31 21.36
N LYS A 251 9.64 33.66 21.04
CA LYS A 251 8.66 34.18 21.99
C LYS A 251 8.19 33.13 23.01
N ILE A 252 8.06 31.86 22.63
CA ILE A 252 7.77 30.76 23.57
C ILE A 252 8.96 30.53 24.51
N LYS A 253 10.19 30.62 24.00
CA LYS A 253 11.40 30.49 24.82
C LYS A 253 11.50 31.63 25.84
N SER A 254 11.20 32.87 25.46
CA SER A 254 11.21 34.01 26.40
C SER A 254 10.11 33.95 27.45
N LEU A 255 8.89 33.53 27.07
CA LEU A 255 7.77 33.38 28.01
C LEU A 255 8.00 32.26 29.03
N LYS A 256 8.70 31.17 28.65
CA LYS A 256 9.10 30.12 29.61
C LYS A 256 10.14 30.61 30.62
N THR A 257 11.05 31.50 30.23
CA THR A 257 12.03 32.07 31.14
C THR A 257 11.39 33.03 32.16
N GLN A 258 10.32 33.72 31.78
CA GLN A 258 9.58 34.66 32.65
C GLN A 258 8.63 33.97 33.64
N ALA A 259 8.17 32.76 33.35
CA ALA A 259 7.28 32.01 34.25
C ALA A 259 8.03 31.19 35.34
N VAL A 260 9.37 31.19 35.31
CA VAL A 260 10.25 30.48 36.26
C VAL A 260 10.91 31.46 37.26
N GLN A 261 10.61 32.76 37.14
CA GLN A 261 10.96 33.82 38.09
C GLN A 261 9.71 34.24 38.88
#